data_AF-A0A926YRV7-F1
#
_entry.id   AF-A0A926YRV7-F1
#
_cell.length_a   1.000
_cell.length_b   1.000
_cell.length_c   1.000
_cell.angle_alpha   90.00
_cell.angle_beta   90.00
_cell.angle_gamma   90.00
#
_symmetry.space_group_name_H-M   'P 1'
#
loop_
_entity.id
_entity.type
_entity.pdbx_description
1 polymer ?
#
loop_
_entity_poly.entity_id
_entity_poly.type
_entity_poly.pdbx_seq_one_letter_code
_entity_poly.pdbx_strand_id
1 'polypeptide(L)' 'MVLLLGLAPVTSAQTPESEQVRQLLNTNACVGCDLRSANLQNLDLGNANLLETVLDSADLTDANQCNTRIPSRPAYRQDC' A
#
# COMPACT_ATOMS: atom_id res chain seq x y z
N MET A 1 -24.71 -3.04 40.60
CA MET A 1 -24.81 -3.93 39.43
C MET A 1 -24.56 -3.09 38.19
N VAL A 2 -23.28 -2.88 37.84
CA VAL A 2 -22.89 -2.07 36.70
C VAL A 2 -22.87 -2.96 35.46
N LEU A 3 -23.60 -2.52 34.45
CA LEU A 3 -23.79 -3.12 33.13
C LEU A 3 -22.46 -3.10 32.35
N LEU A 4 -21.96 -4.25 31.89
CA LEU A 4 -20.90 -4.31 30.88
C LEU A 4 -21.40 -5.10 29.67
N LEU A 5 -22.10 -4.38 28.78
CA LEU A 5 -22.14 -4.76 27.37
C LEU A 5 -20.70 -4.70 26.86
N GLY A 6 -20.06 -5.86 26.77
CA GLY A 6 -18.76 -6.02 26.12
C GLY A 6 -18.86 -5.82 24.62
N LEU A 7 -19.19 -4.59 24.19
CA LEU A 7 -18.90 -4.10 22.86
C LEU A 7 -17.50 -3.51 22.91
N ALA A 8 -16.49 -4.38 22.96
CA ALA A 8 -15.23 -3.95 22.39
C ALA A 8 -15.49 -3.88 20.88
N PRO A 9 -15.46 -2.69 20.24
CA PRO A 9 -15.32 -2.69 18.80
C PRO A 9 -14.06 -3.51 18.53
N VAL A 10 -14.20 -4.61 17.78
CA VAL A 10 -13.09 -5.15 17.03
C VAL A 10 -12.78 -4.08 16.01
N THR A 11 -12.09 -3.03 16.43
CA THR A 11 -11.37 -2.18 15.53
C THR A 11 -10.22 -3.08 15.12
N SER A 12 -10.43 -3.77 13.99
CA SER A 12 -9.31 -4.29 13.23
C SER A 12 -8.31 -3.15 13.14
N ALA A 13 -7.03 -3.46 13.40
CA ALA A 13 -5.92 -2.52 13.41
C ALA A 13 -5.63 -1.97 12.01
N GLN A 14 -6.64 -1.40 11.36
CA GLN A 14 -6.51 -0.62 10.16
C GLN A 14 -6.06 0.74 10.65
N THR A 15 -4.75 0.95 10.70
CA THR A 15 -4.20 2.28 10.51
C THR A 15 -5.02 2.98 9.43
N PRO A 16 -5.41 4.25 9.59
CA PRO A 16 -6.05 4.98 8.51
C PRO A 16 -5.03 5.13 7.38
N GLU A 17 -4.93 4.09 6.55
CA GLU A 17 -4.22 4.10 5.30
C GLU A 17 -4.79 5.26 4.50
N SER A 18 -3.91 6.03 3.87
CA SER A 18 -4.36 7.14 3.06
C SER A 18 -5.30 6.61 1.97
N GLU A 19 -6.24 7.45 1.52
CA GLU A 19 -7.16 7.05 0.45
C GLU A 19 -6.41 6.61 -0.82
N GLN A 20 -5.18 7.09 -1.00
CA GLN A 20 -4.28 6.67 -2.06
C GLN A 20 -3.76 5.24 -1.88
N VAL A 21 -3.42 4.83 -0.66
CA VAL A 21 -3.07 3.42 -0.38
C VAL A 21 -4.28 2.52 -0.60
N ARG A 22 -5.47 2.94 -0.15
CA ARG A 22 -6.71 2.21 -0.41
C ARG A 22 -7.00 2.09 -1.90
N GLN A 23 -6.81 3.18 -2.64
CA GLN A 23 -6.94 3.17 -4.09
C GLN A 23 -5.94 2.20 -4.72
N LEU A 24 -4.66 2.26 -4.34
CA LEU A 24 -3.63 1.34 -4.81
C LEU A 24 -4.03 -0.12 -4.56
N LEU A 25 -4.53 -0.46 -3.38
CA LEU A 25 -4.95 -1.82 -3.05
C LEU A 25 -6.18 -2.29 -3.84
N ASN A 26 -7.11 -1.37 -4.13
CA ASN A 26 -8.35 -1.70 -4.83
C ASN A 26 -8.19 -1.78 -6.35
N THR A 27 -7.32 -0.96 -6.93
CA THR A 27 -7.18 -0.81 -8.39
C THR A 27 -5.85 -1.35 -8.92
N ASN A 28 -4.93 -1.67 -8.01
CA ASN A 28 -3.54 -1.98 -8.32
C ASN A 28 -2.85 -0.86 -9.12
N ALA A 29 -3.30 0.39 -8.96
CA ALA A 29 -2.79 1.54 -9.69
C ALA A 29 -2.97 2.84 -8.91
N CYS A 30 -1.90 3.64 -8.86
CA CYS A 30 -1.92 4.92 -8.19
C CYS A 30 -1.01 5.90 -8.95
N VAL A 31 -1.36 6.29 -10.17
CA VAL A 31 -0.50 7.19 -10.96
C VAL A 31 -0.48 8.59 -10.34
N GLY A 32 0.70 9.14 -10.08
CA GLY A 32 0.86 10.47 -9.50
C GLY A 32 0.56 10.57 -7.99
N CYS A 33 0.36 9.45 -7.30
CA CYS A 33 0.05 9.45 -5.86
C CYS A 33 1.26 9.82 -5.00
N ASP A 34 0.98 10.42 -3.83
CA ASP A 34 1.97 10.76 -2.82
C ASP A 34 1.96 9.71 -1.70
N LEU A 35 2.79 8.69 -1.88
CA LEU A 35 2.94 7.58 -0.95
C LEU A 35 4.23 7.73 -0.11
N ARG A 36 4.70 8.97 0.11
CA ARG A 36 5.89 9.22 0.93
C ARG A 36 5.69 8.67 2.33
N SER A 37 6.70 7.93 2.81
CA SER A 37 6.68 7.27 4.12
C SER A 37 5.49 6.31 4.32
N ALA A 38 4.80 5.90 3.25
CA ALA A 38 3.73 4.92 3.35
C ALA A 38 4.31 3.55 3.76
N ASN A 39 3.60 2.86 4.65
CA ASN A 39 3.91 1.46 4.96
C ASN A 39 3.23 0.59 3.90
N LEU A 40 4.03 0.03 2.99
CA LEU A 40 3.60 -0.88 1.93
C LEU A 40 4.23 -2.27 2.11
N GLN A 41 4.67 -2.60 3.34
CA GLN A 41 5.32 -3.86 3.65
C GLN A 41 4.40 -5.05 3.38
N ASN A 42 4.96 -6.15 2.88
CA ASN A 42 4.25 -7.41 2.63
C ASN A 42 3.02 -7.29 1.69
N LEU A 43 2.86 -6.17 0.97
CA LEU A 43 1.76 -5.99 0.03
C LEU A 43 2.04 -6.66 -1.32
N ASP A 44 0.98 -7.17 -1.95
CA ASP A 44 1.06 -7.59 -3.34
C ASP A 44 0.87 -6.40 -4.28
N LEU A 45 1.98 -5.83 -4.74
CA LEU A 45 2.02 -4.75 -5.73
C LEU A 45 2.34 -5.31 -7.12
N GLY A 46 2.19 -6.61 -7.33
CA GLY A 46 2.49 -7.26 -8.59
C GLY A 46 1.63 -6.69 -9.73
N ASN A 47 2.27 -6.33 -10.85
CA ASN A 47 1.66 -5.63 -11.98
C ASN A 47 1.11 -4.23 -11.65
N ALA A 48 1.41 -3.67 -10.46
CA ALA A 48 0.86 -2.39 -10.08
C ALA A 48 1.42 -1.24 -10.93
N ASN A 49 0.57 -0.24 -11.19
CA ASN A 49 0.97 0.96 -11.90
C ASN A 49 1.20 2.12 -10.92
N LEU A 50 2.47 2.35 -10.58
CA LEU A 50 2.95 3.41 -9.69
C LEU A 50 3.70 4.50 -10.46
N LEU A 51 3.41 4.69 -11.75
CA LEU A 51 4.05 5.77 -12.53
C LEU A 51 3.80 7.14 -11.88
N GLU A 52 4.81 8.00 -11.91
CA GLU A 52 4.76 9.36 -11.33
C GLU A 52 4.41 9.41 -9.82
N THR A 53 4.38 8.28 -9.12
CA THR A 53 4.23 8.28 -7.66
C THR A 53 5.44 8.86 -6.96
N VAL A 54 5.22 9.39 -5.75
CA VAL A 54 6.30 9.72 -4.83
C VAL A 54 6.38 8.62 -3.77
N LEU A 55 7.49 7.88 -3.76
CA LEU A 55 7.74 6.75 -2.85
C LEU A 55 8.87 7.06 -1.85
N ASP A 56 9.22 8.32 -1.65
CA ASP A 56 10.35 8.69 -0.77
C ASP A 56 10.10 8.17 0.64
N SER A 57 11.06 7.39 1.15
CA SER A 57 10.98 6.72 2.45
C SER A 57 9.79 5.75 2.62
N ALA A 58 9.09 5.39 1.54
CA ALA A 58 8.06 4.35 1.60
C ALA A 58 8.68 3.00 1.94
N ASP A 59 8.06 2.27 2.85
CA ASP A 59 8.54 0.96 3.25
C ASP A 59 7.93 -0.12 2.36
N LEU A 60 8.78 -0.73 1.53
CA LEU A 60 8.41 -1.78 0.59
C LEU A 60 9.02 -3.13 0.98
N THR A 61 9.43 -3.28 2.26
CA THR A 61 10.02 -4.54 2.75
C THR A 61 9.06 -5.70 2.52
N ASP A 62 9.56 -6.77 1.90
CA ASP A 62 8.80 -7.97 1.52
C ASP A 62 7.58 -7.72 0.61
N ALA A 63 7.44 -6.53 0.02
CA ALA A 63 6.40 -6.27 -0.95
C ALA A 63 6.68 -7.01 -2.27
N ASN A 64 5.67 -7.67 -2.82
CA ASN A 64 5.76 -8.25 -4.15
C ASN A 64 5.72 -7.13 -5.20
N GLN A 65 6.81 -6.96 -5.96
CA GLN A 65 6.94 -5.93 -7.00
C GLN A 65 7.13 -6.52 -8.41
N CYS A 66 6.71 -7.76 -8.60
CA CYS A 66 6.82 -8.44 -9.89
C CYS A 66 6.01 -7.67 -10.91
N ASN A 67 6.62 -7.32 -12.05
CA ASN A 67 5.93 -6.58 -13.10
C ASN A 67 5.39 -5.19 -12.66
N THR A 68 5.86 -4.63 -11.55
CA THR A 68 5.40 -3.30 -11.10
C THR A 68 6.07 -2.19 -11.91
N ARG A 69 5.32 -1.14 -12.24
CA ARG A 69 5.84 0.07 -12.89
C ARG A 69 6.08 1.15 -11.83
N ILE A 70 7.33 1.38 -11.46
CA ILE A 70 7.72 2.37 -10.43
C ILE A 70 8.37 3.62 -11.07
N PRO A 71 8.30 4.80 -10.42
CA PRO A 71 8.76 6.07 -10.99
C PRO A 71 10.28 6.13 -11.22
N SER A 72 11.06 5.39 -10.42
CA SER A 72 12.52 5.46 -10.36
C SER A 72 13.25 4.35 -11.15
N ARG A 73 12.53 3.39 -11.76
CA ARG A 73 13.15 2.37 -12.63
C ARG A 73 12.35 2.22 -13.94
N PRO A 74 12.96 2.48 -15.11
CA PRO A 74 12.36 2.11 -16.39
C PRO A 74 12.34 0.59 -16.64
N ALA A 75 13.01 -0.20 -15.79
CA ALA A 75 13.05 -1.65 -15.89
C ALA A 75 11.95 -2.27 -15.01
N TYR A 76 10.83 -2.57 -15.66
CA TYR A 76 9.82 -3.55 -15.22
C TYR A 76 10.59 -4.81 -14.79
N ARG A 77 10.56 -5.15 -13.49
CA ARG A 77 11.22 -6.35 -12.98
C ARG A 77 10.37 -7.53 -13.46
N GLN A 78 10.76 -8.11 -14.60
CA GLN A 78 10.12 -9.28 -15.24
C GLN A 78 10.45 -10.58 -14.54
N ASP A 79 11.49 -10.52 -13.69
CA ASP A 79 12.12 -11.69 -13.13
C ASP A 79 11.53 -11.91 -11.73
N CYS A 80 10.35 -12.49 -11.76
CA CYS A 80 9.70 -13.23 -10.70
C CYS A 80 9.06 -14.47 -11.33
#